data_AF-A0A2W6QE90-F1
#
_entry.id   AF-A0A2W6QE90-F1
#
_cell.length_a   1.000
_cell.length_b   1.000
_cell.length_c   1.000
_cell.angle_alpha   90.00
_cell.angle_beta   90.00
_cell.angle_gamma   90.00
#
_symmetry.space_group_name_H-M   'P 1'
#
loop_
_entity.id
_entity.type
_entity.pdbx_description
1 polymer ?
#
loop_
_entity_poly.entity_id
_entity_poly.type
_entity_poly.pdbx_seq_one_letter_code
_entity_poly.pdbx_strand_id
1 'polypeptide(L)'
;MEKKMNELYRTIAEIIDRMIPVQWEDFYFNEEVENGEGGVFFFFKPENESEYIYSLEIPGRYNVNSDEYDQLENKLFEVTNDLKNLFLDDGQDPWFSMTMKLTSEGKLSVVYDYTKWGESTFGPSERLEYWESKYLGHMPEEEEDRIRIEKMKDFEERN
;
A
#
# COMPACT_ATOMS: atom_id res chain seq x y z
N MET A 1 -14.17 -0.87 18.32
CA MET A 1 -13.29 -0.48 17.20
C MET A 1 -12.19 -1.48 16.95
N GLU A 2 -11.23 -1.64 17.86
CA GLU A 2 -10.01 -2.44 17.66
C GLU A 2 -10.25 -3.86 17.12
N LYS A 3 -11.22 -4.60 17.67
CA LYS A 3 -11.56 -5.94 17.16
C LYS A 3 -11.99 -5.95 15.69
N LYS A 4 -12.85 -5.00 15.29
CA LYS A 4 -13.31 -4.87 13.90
C LYS A 4 -12.17 -4.47 12.97
N MET A 5 -11.31 -3.56 13.44
CA MET A 5 -10.11 -3.13 12.71
C MET A 5 -9.17 -4.32 12.45
N ASN A 6 -8.92 -5.16 13.46
CA ASN A 6 -8.10 -6.36 13.32
C ASN A 6 -8.73 -7.40 12.37
N GLU A 7 -10.06 -7.52 12.36
CA GLU A 7 -10.78 -8.37 11.39
C GLU A 7 -10.58 -7.87 9.95
N LEU A 8 -10.61 -6.55 9.74
CA LEU A 8 -10.39 -5.94 8.42
C LEU A 8 -8.92 -6.08 7.97
N TYR A 9 -7.94 -5.85 8.85
CA TYR A 9 -6.53 -6.09 8.52
C TYR A 9 -6.26 -7.53 8.10
N ARG A 10 -6.85 -8.49 8.83
CA ARG A 10 -6.75 -9.89 8.48
C ARG A 10 -7.37 -10.17 7.12
N THR A 11 -8.52 -9.56 6.83
CA THR A 11 -9.20 -9.71 5.53
C THR A 11 -8.35 -9.14 4.39
N ILE A 12 -7.73 -7.97 4.58
CA ILE A 12 -6.77 -7.38 3.63
C ILE A 12 -5.62 -8.37 3.37
N ALA A 13 -5.01 -8.90 4.43
CA ALA A 13 -3.92 -9.86 4.30
C ALA A 13 -4.32 -11.16 3.58
N GLU A 14 -5.51 -11.70 3.89
CA GLU A 14 -6.04 -12.90 3.22
C GLU A 14 -6.37 -12.66 1.74
N ILE A 15 -6.79 -11.45 1.36
CA ILE A 15 -6.99 -11.10 -0.06
C ILE A 15 -5.66 -11.02 -0.79
N ILE A 16 -4.67 -10.31 -0.22
CA ILE A 16 -3.33 -10.17 -0.80
C ILE A 16 -2.67 -11.55 -0.96
N ASP A 17 -2.75 -12.42 0.05
CA ASP A 17 -2.22 -13.79 -0.02
C ASP A 17 -2.82 -14.58 -1.19
N ARG A 18 -4.12 -14.40 -1.47
CA ARG A 18 -4.79 -15.02 -2.63
C ARG A 18 -4.39 -14.41 -3.97
N MET A 19 -3.95 -13.15 -3.98
CA MET A 19 -3.47 -12.48 -5.20
C MET A 19 -2.05 -12.92 -5.57
N ILE A 20 -1.25 -13.38 -4.60
CA ILE A 20 0.13 -13.81 -4.82
C ILE A 20 0.18 -15.31 -5.15
N PRO A 21 0.59 -15.73 -6.36
CA PRO A 21 0.52 -17.14 -6.79
C PRO A 21 1.73 -17.99 -6.38
N VAL A 22 2.63 -17.45 -5.56
CA VAL A 22 3.89 -18.07 -5.13
C VAL A 22 4.10 -17.87 -3.63
N GLN A 23 5.04 -18.62 -3.03
CA GLN A 23 5.44 -18.36 -1.65
C GLN A 23 6.20 -17.03 -1.55
N TRP A 24 5.99 -16.32 -0.44
CA TRP A 24 6.49 -14.97 -0.21
C TRP A 24 7.04 -14.82 1.23
N GLU A 25 8.05 -13.96 1.40
CA GLU A 25 8.71 -13.69 2.69
C GLU A 25 7.98 -12.60 3.48
N ASP A 26 7.70 -11.48 2.82
CA ASP A 26 6.87 -10.39 3.33
C ASP A 26 6.20 -9.63 2.18
N PHE A 27 5.22 -8.81 2.54
CA PHE A 27 4.67 -7.81 1.64
C PHE A 27 4.47 -6.49 2.36
N TYR A 28 4.46 -5.43 1.56
CA TYR A 28 4.00 -4.10 1.93
C TYR A 28 2.78 -3.74 1.08
N PHE A 29 1.69 -3.40 1.74
CA PHE A 29 0.46 -2.90 1.16
C PHE A 29 0.33 -1.41 1.47
N ASN A 30 -0.08 -0.63 0.49
CA ASN A 30 -0.40 0.77 0.65
C ASN A 30 -1.73 1.11 0.01
N GLU A 31 -2.43 2.04 0.62
CA GLU A 31 -3.66 2.60 0.09
C GLU A 31 -3.64 4.12 0.20
N GLU A 32 -4.15 4.77 -0.84
CA GLU A 32 -4.48 6.19 -0.86
C GLU A 32 -5.94 6.31 -1.30
N VAL A 33 -6.88 6.08 -0.38
CA VAL A 33 -8.32 6.10 -0.68
C VAL A 33 -9.01 7.25 0.03
N GLU A 34 -9.70 8.12 -0.69
CA GLU A 34 -10.45 9.23 -0.11
C GLU A 34 -11.85 9.32 -0.75
N ASN A 35 -12.89 9.34 0.08
CA ASN A 35 -14.29 9.42 -0.36
C ASN A 35 -14.70 8.37 -1.43
N GLY A 36 -14.10 7.17 -1.38
CA GLY A 36 -14.35 6.09 -2.35
C GLY A 36 -13.61 6.26 -3.68
N GLU A 37 -12.71 7.23 -3.79
CA GLU A 37 -11.80 7.42 -4.91
C GLU A 37 -10.35 7.13 -4.48
N GLY A 38 -9.46 6.91 -5.45
CA GLY A 38 -8.04 6.66 -5.21
C GLY A 38 -7.62 5.25 -5.61
N GLY A 39 -6.64 4.69 -4.90
CA GLY A 39 -6.04 3.42 -5.31
C GLY A 39 -5.41 2.65 -4.15
N VAL A 40 -5.25 1.35 -4.39
CA VAL A 40 -4.52 0.44 -3.53
C VAL A 40 -3.44 -0.24 -4.34
N PHE A 41 -2.32 -0.55 -3.71
CA PHE A 41 -1.27 -1.35 -4.32
C PHE A 41 -0.48 -2.11 -3.26
N PHE A 42 0.26 -3.13 -3.70
CA PHE A 42 1.24 -3.76 -2.83
C PHE A 42 2.49 -4.17 -3.60
N PHE A 43 3.54 -4.40 -2.83
CA PHE A 43 4.78 -5.03 -3.25
C PHE A 43 5.01 -6.25 -2.37
N PHE A 44 5.39 -7.38 -2.96
CA PHE A 44 5.70 -8.59 -2.21
C PHE A 44 7.08 -9.14 -2.58
N LYS A 45 7.70 -9.83 -1.63
CA LYS A 45 9.02 -10.44 -1.78
C LYS A 45 8.87 -11.95 -1.96
N PRO A 46 9.06 -12.52 -3.16
CA PRO A 46 9.06 -13.99 -3.32
C PRO A 46 10.23 -14.63 -2.57
N GLU A 47 10.04 -15.83 -2.01
CA GLU A 47 11.12 -16.56 -1.28
C GLU A 47 12.37 -16.87 -2.13
N ASN A 48 12.22 -16.87 -3.46
CA ASN A 48 13.29 -17.23 -4.39
C ASN A 48 13.86 -16.03 -5.17
N GLU A 49 13.46 -14.81 -4.82
CA GLU A 49 13.86 -13.60 -5.54
C GLU A 49 14.39 -12.53 -4.59
N SER A 50 15.38 -11.76 -5.06
CA SER A 50 15.99 -10.69 -4.26
C SER A 50 15.22 -9.38 -4.29
N GLU A 51 14.27 -9.22 -5.20
CA GLU A 51 13.56 -7.96 -5.42
C GLU A 51 12.09 -8.09 -5.06
N TYR A 52 11.49 -6.96 -4.66
CA TYR A 52 10.05 -6.89 -4.49
C TYR A 52 9.39 -6.81 -5.87
N ILE A 53 8.25 -7.46 -6.02
CA ILE A 53 7.45 -7.45 -7.24
C ILE A 53 6.21 -6.60 -7.00
N TYR A 54 5.94 -5.70 -7.93
CA TYR A 54 4.77 -4.84 -7.88
C TYR A 54 3.50 -5.62 -8.22
N SER A 55 2.43 -5.39 -7.47
CA SER A 55 1.13 -6.04 -7.65
C SER A 55 0.61 -6.01 -9.10
N LEU A 56 0.77 -4.90 -9.83
CA LEU A 56 0.32 -4.79 -11.23
C LEU A 56 1.09 -5.71 -12.21
N GLU A 57 2.26 -6.22 -11.83
CA GLU A 57 3.02 -7.15 -12.66
C GLU A 57 2.54 -8.59 -12.54
N ILE A 58 1.82 -8.95 -11.46
CA ILE A 58 1.45 -10.32 -11.14
C ILE A 58 0.71 -11.03 -12.28
N PRO A 59 -0.34 -10.44 -12.90
CA PRO A 59 -1.08 -11.12 -13.97
C PRO A 59 -0.19 -11.52 -15.14
N GLY A 60 0.67 -10.62 -15.60
CA GLY A 60 1.59 -10.86 -16.71
C GLY A 60 2.73 -11.80 -16.35
N ARG A 61 3.31 -11.63 -15.16
CA ARG A 61 4.50 -12.38 -14.70
C ARG A 61 4.20 -13.85 -14.40
N TYR A 62 3.05 -14.12 -13.80
CA TYR A 62 2.67 -15.47 -13.37
C TYR A 62 1.54 -16.09 -14.20
N ASN A 63 1.11 -15.41 -15.27
CA ASN A 63 0.03 -15.85 -16.14
C ASN A 63 -1.26 -16.14 -15.35
N VAL A 64 -1.58 -15.25 -14.41
CA VAL A 64 -2.84 -15.27 -13.64
C VAL A 64 -3.94 -14.68 -14.51
N ASN A 65 -5.16 -15.21 -14.38
CA ASN A 65 -6.31 -14.70 -15.10
C ASN A 65 -6.62 -13.26 -14.66
N SER A 66 -6.58 -12.31 -15.61
CA SER A 66 -6.80 -10.89 -15.31
C SER A 66 -8.18 -10.62 -14.72
N ASP A 67 -9.25 -11.25 -15.22
CA ASP A 67 -10.61 -11.02 -14.70
C ASP A 67 -10.74 -11.48 -13.23
N GLU A 68 -10.12 -12.61 -12.88
CA GLU A 68 -10.08 -13.10 -11.49
C GLU A 68 -9.22 -12.20 -10.60
N TYR A 69 -8.12 -11.69 -11.14
CA TYR A 69 -7.24 -10.76 -10.44
C TYR A 69 -7.93 -9.42 -10.15
N ASP A 70 -8.59 -8.84 -11.14
CA ASP A 70 -9.35 -7.60 -11.02
C ASP A 70 -10.49 -7.74 -9.99
N GLN A 71 -11.11 -8.91 -9.90
CA GLN A 71 -12.11 -9.19 -8.85
C GLN A 71 -11.51 -9.22 -7.44
N LEU A 72 -10.26 -9.64 -7.28
CA LEU A 72 -9.57 -9.61 -5.98
C LEU A 72 -9.13 -8.18 -5.65
N GLU A 73 -8.62 -7.43 -6.62
CA GLU A 73 -8.25 -6.03 -6.44
C GLU A 73 -9.45 -5.17 -6.03
N ASN A 74 -10.61 -5.35 -6.68
CA ASN A 74 -11.85 -4.67 -6.28
C ASN A 74 -12.25 -5.00 -4.83
N LYS A 75 -12.14 -6.27 -4.41
CA LYS A 75 -12.42 -6.67 -3.02
C LYS A 75 -11.42 -6.06 -2.04
N LEU A 76 -10.15 -5.97 -2.43
CA LEU A 76 -9.12 -5.33 -1.63
C LEU A 76 -9.46 -3.85 -1.41
N PHE A 77 -9.85 -3.14 -2.46
CA PHE A 77 -10.29 -1.75 -2.40
C PHE A 77 -11.55 -1.57 -1.55
N GLU A 78 -12.55 -2.44 -1.68
CA GLU A 78 -13.78 -2.41 -0.88
C GLU A 78 -13.48 -2.57 0.62
N VAL A 79 -12.67 -3.57 1.00
CA VAL A 79 -12.31 -3.82 2.41
C VAL A 79 -11.48 -2.68 3.00
N THR A 80 -10.63 -2.03 2.20
CA THR A 80 -9.91 -0.83 2.62
C THR A 80 -10.86 0.36 2.86
N ASN A 81 -11.87 0.54 2.01
CA ASN A 81 -12.90 1.55 2.25
C ASN A 81 -13.68 1.27 3.53
N ASP A 82 -14.03 0.02 3.80
CA ASP A 82 -14.71 -0.37 5.05
C ASP A 82 -13.86 -0.05 6.28
N LEU A 83 -12.54 -0.24 6.19
CA LEU A 83 -11.59 0.15 7.23
C LEU A 83 -11.59 1.66 7.46
N LYS A 84 -11.58 2.46 6.40
CA LYS A 84 -11.60 3.93 6.52
C LYS A 84 -12.92 4.43 7.09
N ASN A 85 -14.04 3.87 6.64
CA ASN A 85 -15.38 4.16 7.15
C ASN A 85 -15.51 3.85 8.65
N LEU A 86 -14.88 2.75 9.12
CA LEU A 86 -14.87 2.41 10.54
C LEU A 86 -14.26 3.51 11.43
N PHE A 87 -13.28 4.25 10.93
CA PHE A 87 -12.67 5.37 11.67
C PHE A 87 -13.53 6.63 11.63
N LEU A 88 -14.12 6.93 10.47
CA LEU A 88 -15.06 8.04 10.31
C LEU A 88 -16.28 7.88 11.22
N ASP A 89 -16.85 6.68 11.30
CA ASP A 89 -18.00 6.36 12.15
C ASP A 89 -17.72 6.54 13.66
N ASP A 90 -16.45 6.45 14.07
CA ASP A 90 -16.00 6.67 15.45
C ASP A 90 -15.60 8.14 15.71
N GLY A 91 -15.72 9.01 14.70
CA GLY A 91 -15.39 10.43 14.78
C GLY A 91 -13.88 10.72 14.77
N GLN A 92 -13.07 9.81 14.26
CA GLN A 92 -11.63 10.03 14.07
C GLN A 92 -11.37 10.71 12.72
N ASP A 93 -10.38 11.60 12.68
CA ASP A 93 -9.93 12.18 11.42
C ASP A 93 -9.35 11.05 10.54
N PRO A 94 -9.72 10.98 9.25
CA PRO A 94 -9.18 9.97 8.37
C PRO A 94 -7.71 10.28 8.08
N TRP A 95 -6.88 9.24 8.02
CA TRP A 95 -5.53 9.34 7.46
C TRP A 95 -5.60 9.60 5.95
N PHE A 96 -4.53 10.14 5.37
CA PHE A 96 -4.40 10.23 3.92
C PHE A 96 -4.13 8.85 3.33
N SER A 97 -3.13 8.14 3.86
CA SER A 97 -2.74 6.79 3.44
C SER A 97 -2.47 5.86 4.62
N MET A 98 -2.54 4.55 4.36
CA MET A 98 -2.16 3.52 5.33
C MET A 98 -1.18 2.56 4.66
N THR A 99 -0.02 2.37 5.29
CA THR A 99 0.94 1.34 4.91
C THR A 99 0.90 0.17 5.90
N MET A 100 0.67 -1.03 5.38
CA MET A 100 0.69 -2.28 6.13
C MET A 100 1.87 -3.12 5.68
N LYS A 101 2.67 -3.62 6.62
CA LYS A 101 3.67 -4.67 6.40
C LYS A 101 3.23 -5.96 7.08
N LEU A 102 3.30 -7.08 6.37
CA LEU A 102 3.12 -8.41 6.95
C LEU A 102 4.25 -9.34 6.51
N THR A 103 4.85 -10.06 7.47
CA THR A 103 5.79 -11.14 7.17
C THR A 103 5.10 -12.49 7.13
N SER A 104 5.69 -13.47 6.46
CA SER A 104 5.20 -14.85 6.41
C SER A 104 5.14 -15.54 7.79
N GLU A 105 5.91 -15.03 8.76
CA GLU A 105 5.84 -15.40 10.18
C GLU A 105 4.61 -14.81 10.91
N GLY A 106 3.79 -13.99 10.24
CA GLY A 106 2.60 -13.35 10.81
C GLY A 106 2.88 -12.06 11.59
N LYS A 107 4.05 -11.42 11.42
CA LYS A 107 4.35 -10.14 12.07
C LYS A 107 3.73 -8.99 11.29
N LEU A 108 2.65 -8.43 11.83
CA LEU A 108 1.93 -7.28 11.27
C LEU A 108 2.46 -5.96 11.82
N SER A 109 2.68 -4.98 10.94
CA SER A 109 2.92 -3.58 11.28
C SER A 109 2.02 -2.71 10.42
N VAL A 110 1.40 -1.69 11.02
CA VAL A 110 0.54 -0.74 10.30
C VAL A 110 0.97 0.68 10.67
N VAL A 111 1.15 1.52 9.66
CA VAL A 111 1.49 2.93 9.79
C VAL A 111 0.42 3.74 9.07
N TYR A 112 -0.14 4.70 9.79
CA TYR A 112 -1.09 5.67 9.25
C TYR A 112 -0.36 6.97 8.98
N ASP A 113 -0.56 7.51 7.79
CA ASP A 113 0.01 8.77 7.35
C ASP A 113 -1.09 9.82 7.21
N TYR A 114 -0.95 10.92 7.96
CA TYR A 114 -1.89 12.04 7.99
C TYR A 114 -1.37 13.26 7.21
N THR A 115 -0.20 13.14 6.58
CA THR A 115 0.35 14.19 5.74
C THR A 115 -0.63 14.49 4.60
N LYS A 116 -0.92 15.78 4.43
CA LYS A 116 -1.92 16.25 3.46
C LYS A 116 -1.35 16.32 2.05
N TRP A 117 -1.03 15.17 1.48
CA TRP A 117 -0.46 15.07 0.14
C TRP A 117 -1.35 15.69 -0.94
N GLY A 118 -2.68 15.74 -0.75
CA GLY A 118 -3.61 16.45 -1.63
C GLY A 118 -3.41 17.98 -1.67
N GLU A 119 -2.77 18.57 -0.66
CA GLU A 119 -2.38 19.99 -0.64
C GLU A 119 -0.97 20.22 -1.25
N SER A 120 -0.27 19.14 -1.63
CA SER A 120 1.05 19.21 -2.25
C SER A 120 0.98 19.33 -3.78
N THR A 121 2.12 19.56 -4.42
CA THR A 121 2.25 19.49 -5.89
C THR A 121 2.63 18.09 -6.39
N PHE A 122 2.78 17.10 -5.50
CA PHE A 122 3.28 15.77 -5.85
C PHE A 122 2.15 14.86 -6.31
N GLY A 123 2.25 14.39 -7.56
CA GLY A 123 1.27 13.49 -8.17
C GLY A 123 1.39 12.04 -7.67
N PRO A 124 0.41 11.18 -8.01
CA PRO A 124 0.40 9.78 -7.58
C PRO A 124 1.68 9.01 -7.92
N SER A 125 2.26 9.22 -9.11
CA SER A 125 3.52 8.57 -9.50
C SER A 125 4.71 9.00 -8.65
N GLU A 126 4.79 10.28 -8.29
CA GLU A 126 5.85 10.80 -7.41
C GLU A 126 5.69 10.27 -5.98
N ARG A 127 4.44 10.11 -5.51
CA ARG A 127 4.15 9.51 -4.20
C ARG A 127 4.46 8.02 -4.14
N LEU A 128 4.20 7.29 -5.22
CA LEU A 128 4.62 5.89 -5.35
C LEU A 128 6.15 5.78 -5.28
N GLU A 129 6.89 6.61 -6.04
CA GLU A 129 8.35 6.62 -6.02
C GLU A 129 8.92 6.97 -4.62
N TYR A 130 8.32 7.97 -3.96
CA TYR A 130 8.66 8.33 -2.57
C TYR A 130 8.42 7.17 -1.60
N TRP A 131 7.27 6.50 -1.74
CA TRP A 131 6.91 5.36 -0.93
C TRP A 131 7.88 4.19 -1.13
N GLU A 132 8.25 3.87 -2.38
CA GLU A 132 9.24 2.83 -2.69
C GLU A 132 10.60 3.16 -2.05
N SER A 133 11.02 4.43 -2.09
CA SER A 133 12.25 4.87 -1.43
C SER A 133 12.21 4.67 0.07
N LYS A 134 11.10 5.04 0.70
CA LYS A 134 10.89 4.97 2.15
C LYS A 134 10.80 3.53 2.68
N TYR A 135 10.07 2.64 1.99
CA TYR A 135 9.74 1.31 2.51
C TYR A 135 10.55 0.17 1.89
N LEU A 136 10.95 0.31 0.62
CA LEU A 136 11.71 -0.71 -0.10
C LEU A 136 13.20 -0.36 -0.22
N GLY A 137 13.60 0.87 0.14
CA GLY A 137 14.98 1.34 0.03
C GLY A 137 15.41 1.63 -1.41
N HIS A 138 14.45 1.82 -2.32
CA HIS A 138 14.72 2.14 -3.71
C HIS A 138 15.18 3.61 -3.82
N MET A 139 16.44 3.83 -4.19
CA MET A 139 16.95 5.17 -4.42
C MET A 139 17.00 5.46 -5.92
N PRO A 140 16.36 6.55 -6.41
CA PRO A 140 16.45 6.93 -7.80
C PRO A 140 17.89 7.15 -8.25
N GLU A 141 18.20 6.76 -9.49
CA GLU A 141 19.53 6.99 -10.09
C GLU A 141 19.73 8.45 -10.51
N GLU A 142 18.66 9.11 -10.95
CA GLU A 142 18.69 10.49 -11.42
C GLU A 142 18.69 11.47 -10.26
N GLU A 143 19.52 12.51 -10.38
CA GLU A 143 19.69 13.49 -9.32
C GLU A 143 18.44 14.34 -9.09
N GLU A 144 17.68 14.64 -10.15
CA GLU A 144 16.43 15.39 -10.05
C GLU A 144 15.39 14.63 -9.23
N ASP A 145 15.31 13.32 -9.40
CA ASP A 145 14.41 12.45 -8.66
C ASP A 145 14.86 12.32 -7.19
N ARG A 146 16.17 12.20 -6.92
CA ARG A 146 16.70 12.28 -5.54
C ARG A 146 16.35 13.59 -4.84
N ILE A 147 16.47 14.72 -5.54
CA ILE A 147 16.06 16.03 -5.01
C ILE A 147 14.54 16.07 -4.76
N ARG A 148 13.73 15.43 -5.60
CA ARG A 148 12.28 15.32 -5.39
C ARG A 148 11.97 14.53 -4.12
N ILE A 149 12.61 13.38 -3.91
CA ILE A 149 12.47 12.55 -2.71
C ILE A 149 12.76 13.36 -1.43
N GLU A 150 13.85 14.12 -1.40
CA GLU A 150 14.18 14.96 -0.24
C GLU A 150 13.13 16.07 0.00
N LYS A 151 12.58 16.68 -1.06
CA LYS A 151 11.50 17.66 -0.92
C LYS A 151 10.21 17.04 -0.38
N MET A 152 9.91 15.80 -0.75
CA MET A 152 8.74 15.07 -0.27
C MET A 152 8.90 14.70 1.20
N LYS A 153 10.09 14.26 1.60
CA LYS A 153 10.44 14.02 3.00
C LYS A 153 10.30 15.29 3.85
N ASP A 154 10.83 16.40 3.36
CA ASP A 154 10.69 17.73 3.99
C ASP A 154 9.21 18.15 4.13
N PHE A 155 8.36 17.78 3.18
CA PHE A 155 6.92 18.07 3.23
C PHE A 155 6.21 17.22 4.27
N GLU A 156 6.49 15.91 4.31
CA GLU A 156 5.98 14.96 5.30
C GLU A 156 6.37 15.36 6.74
N GLU A 157 7.63 15.75 6.97
CA GLU A 157 8.09 16.15 8.32
C GLU A 157 7.43 17.43 8.85
N ARG A 158 6.88 18.26 7.96
CA ARG A 158 6.26 19.56 8.30
C ARG A 158 4.74 19.51 8.42
N ASN A 159 4.07 18.45 7.97
CA ASN A 159 2.61 18.35 7.86
C ASN A 159 2.10 17.01 8.36
#